data_AF-A0A8H4VK42-F1
#
_entry.id   AF-A0A8H4VK42-F1
#
_cell.length_a   1.000
_cell.length_b   1.000
_cell.length_c   1.000
_cell.angle_alpha   90.00
_cell.angle_beta   90.00
_cell.angle_gamma   90.00
#
_symmetry.space_group_name_H-M   'P 1'
#
loop_
_entity.id
_entity.type
_entity.pdbx_description
1 polymer ?
#
loop_
_entity_poly.entity_id
_entity_poly.type
_entity_poly.pdbx_seq_one_letter_code
_entity_poly.pdbx_strand_id
1 'polypeptide(L)'
;MASSDLYHTKQQFTLSAYKALVQQPLPDESSPDYVATLLYKARAYIALDQPKSALEILPSGSENVAVKAVASLARYVGAENTTEAESALEELRDLSVEIEGDDVEGDEVDKSLVRVLAGTAFARAGEVEEALETLGTETEDLEAVALIVQVYLSINRPDLAKKQFDRCKRWAEDDLLLQLIESTIGLVTGKDSYANTASFYTEQLGNPSLTSPHLLTSRGVTRILRGEIQEAKSDLDESLEQQKGDAEAEAAYVVAATLGALSKPEADELWSKFASEKPTHPLVLDVAQKADMFDQFAATYTVPPPAASVSA
;
A
#
# COMPACT_ATOMS: atom_id res chain seq x y z
N MET A 1 -20.61 19.10 -3.92
CA MET A 1 -20.28 18.02 -4.88
C MET A 1 -18.91 18.35 -5.43
N ALA A 2 -17.97 17.40 -5.42
CA ALA A 2 -16.65 17.60 -6.01
C ALA A 2 -16.78 17.95 -7.49
N SER A 3 -15.88 18.78 -8.01
CA SER A 3 -15.79 19.00 -9.46
C SER A 3 -15.45 17.69 -10.18
N SER A 4 -15.71 17.64 -11.49
CA SER A 4 -15.33 16.50 -12.31
C SER A 4 -13.82 16.24 -12.24
N ASP A 5 -13.01 17.29 -12.17
CA ASP A 5 -11.55 17.20 -12.16
C ASP A 5 -11.03 16.64 -10.83
N LEU A 6 -11.59 17.09 -9.70
CA LEU A 6 -11.24 16.55 -8.38
C LEU A 6 -11.69 15.09 -8.23
N TYR A 7 -12.83 14.72 -8.81
CA TYR A 7 -13.27 13.32 -8.87
C TYR A 7 -12.27 12.44 -9.62
N HIS A 8 -11.79 12.88 -10.80
CA HIS A 8 -10.77 12.15 -11.56
C HIS A 8 -9.43 12.07 -10.81
N THR A 9 -9.03 13.14 -10.12
CA THR A 9 -7.83 13.16 -9.27
C THR A 9 -7.93 12.11 -8.16
N LYS A 10 -9.05 12.08 -7.44
CA LYS A 10 -9.31 11.07 -6.40
C LYS A 10 -9.32 9.65 -6.98
N GLN A 11 -9.98 9.44 -8.12
CA GLN A 11 -9.99 8.15 -8.81
C GLN A 11 -8.58 7.66 -9.15
N GLN A 12 -7.75 8.53 -9.72
CA GLN A 12 -6.36 8.20 -10.05
C GLN A 12 -5.53 7.88 -8.81
N PHE A 13 -5.72 8.63 -7.74
CA PHE A 13 -5.05 8.35 -6.47
C PHE A 13 -5.47 6.99 -5.89
N THR A 14 -6.77 6.71 -5.81
CA THR A 14 -7.32 5.43 -5.32
C THR A 14 -6.81 4.24 -6.13
N LEU A 15 -6.68 4.38 -7.45
CA LEU A 15 -6.21 3.33 -8.36
C LEU A 15 -4.69 3.34 -8.56
N SER A 16 -3.95 4.08 -7.73
CA SER A 16 -2.48 4.14 -7.76
C SER A 16 -1.88 4.60 -9.09
N ALA A 17 -2.61 5.41 -9.87
CA ALA A 17 -2.12 6.06 -11.08
C ALA A 17 -1.25 7.29 -10.76
N TYR A 18 -0.36 7.16 -9.78
CA TYR A 18 0.40 8.27 -9.18
C TYR A 18 1.25 9.02 -10.20
N LYS A 19 1.92 8.31 -11.13
CA LYS A 19 2.72 8.92 -12.21
C LYS A 19 1.89 9.85 -13.10
N ALA A 20 0.69 9.43 -13.47
CA ALA A 20 -0.22 10.26 -14.28
C ALA A 20 -0.71 11.46 -13.47
N LEU A 21 -1.02 11.26 -12.19
CA LEU A 21 -1.50 12.31 -11.29
C LEU A 21 -0.44 13.40 -11.07
N VAL A 22 0.82 13.04 -10.81
CA VAL A 22 1.88 14.04 -10.60
C VAL A 22 2.24 14.83 -11.87
N GLN A 23 1.96 14.29 -13.04
CA GLN A 23 2.19 14.97 -14.32
C GLN A 23 1.09 15.98 -14.67
N GLN A 24 -0.08 15.91 -14.03
CA GLN A 24 -1.16 16.86 -14.29
C GLN A 24 -0.85 18.25 -13.75
N PRO A 25 -1.22 19.31 -14.48
CA PRO A 25 -1.09 20.67 -13.97
C PRO A 25 -2.00 20.87 -12.77
N LEU A 26 -1.55 21.67 -11.81
CA LEU A 26 -2.43 22.12 -10.74
C LEU A 26 -3.48 23.08 -11.32
N PRO A 27 -4.70 23.11 -10.75
CA PRO A 27 -5.66 24.17 -11.02
C PRO A 27 -5.09 25.56 -10.70
N ASP A 28 -5.78 26.61 -11.11
CA ASP A 28 -5.47 27.97 -10.67
C ASP A 28 -5.59 28.07 -9.13
N GLU A 29 -4.71 28.85 -8.49
CA GLU A 29 -4.70 29.02 -7.03
C GLU A 29 -6.01 29.59 -6.47
N SER A 30 -6.78 30.32 -7.29
CA SER A 30 -8.12 30.81 -6.91
C SER A 30 -9.22 29.75 -6.98
N SER A 31 -8.93 28.57 -7.55
CA SER A 31 -9.88 27.46 -7.65
C SER A 31 -10.16 26.84 -6.27
N PRO A 32 -11.42 26.53 -5.94
CA PRO A 32 -11.74 25.80 -4.71
C PRO A 32 -11.10 24.39 -4.68
N ASP A 33 -10.75 23.82 -5.83
CA ASP A 33 -10.15 22.49 -5.93
C ASP A 33 -8.62 22.51 -5.81
N TYR A 34 -8.00 23.69 -5.77
CA TYR A 34 -6.54 23.82 -5.78
C TYR A 34 -5.89 23.06 -4.62
N VAL A 35 -6.32 23.34 -3.39
CA VAL A 35 -5.72 22.75 -2.18
C VAL A 35 -5.91 21.23 -2.17
N ALA A 36 -7.11 20.74 -2.45
CA ALA A 36 -7.37 19.31 -2.50
C ALA A 36 -6.52 18.60 -3.57
N THR A 37 -6.40 19.18 -4.77
CA THR A 37 -5.58 18.64 -5.86
C THR A 37 -4.09 18.65 -5.49
N LEU A 38 -3.61 19.73 -4.86
CA LEU A 38 -2.25 19.86 -4.36
C LEU A 38 -1.93 18.75 -3.33
N LEU A 39 -2.83 18.50 -2.38
CA LEU A 39 -2.64 17.48 -1.35
C LEU A 39 -2.59 16.06 -1.95
N TYR A 40 -3.49 15.72 -2.88
CA TYR A 40 -3.41 14.44 -3.60
C TYR A 40 -2.11 14.30 -4.39
N LYS A 41 -1.65 15.38 -5.03
CA LYS A 41 -0.40 15.40 -5.79
C LYS A 41 0.82 15.20 -4.89
N ALA A 42 0.88 15.87 -3.75
CA ALA A 42 1.94 15.69 -2.77
C ALA A 42 1.95 14.27 -2.20
N ARG A 43 0.78 13.72 -1.86
CA ARG A 43 0.65 12.31 -1.42
C ARG A 43 1.09 11.32 -2.51
N ALA A 44 0.81 11.60 -3.78
CA ALA A 44 1.27 10.79 -4.90
C ALA A 44 2.80 10.83 -5.06
N TYR A 45 3.45 11.97 -4.84
CA TYR A 45 4.92 12.04 -4.78
C TYR A 45 5.49 11.20 -3.63
N ILE A 46 4.86 11.24 -2.44
CA ILE A 46 5.26 10.38 -1.31
C ILE A 46 5.14 8.89 -1.70
N ALA A 47 4.03 8.50 -2.33
CA ALA A 47 3.80 7.12 -2.78
C ALA A 47 4.78 6.65 -3.88
N LEU A 48 5.35 7.59 -4.64
CA LEU A 48 6.39 7.33 -5.65
C LEU A 48 7.81 7.31 -5.08
N ASP A 49 7.97 7.32 -3.76
CA ASP A 49 9.27 7.42 -3.07
C ASP A 49 10.03 8.71 -3.45
N GLN A 50 9.27 9.81 -3.65
CA GLN A 50 9.79 11.14 -3.97
C GLN A 50 9.39 12.18 -2.91
N PRO A 51 9.74 11.98 -1.62
CA PRO A 51 9.32 12.87 -0.53
C PRO A 51 9.84 14.30 -0.71
N LYS A 52 11.02 14.49 -1.31
CA LYS A 52 11.58 15.83 -1.60
C LYS A 52 10.70 16.61 -2.57
N SER A 53 10.23 15.97 -3.64
CA SER A 53 9.32 16.60 -4.61
C SER A 53 7.95 16.91 -4.01
N ALA A 54 7.48 16.10 -3.05
CA ALA A 54 6.27 16.42 -2.29
C ALA A 54 6.45 17.72 -1.49
N LEU A 55 7.58 17.88 -0.81
CA LEU A 55 7.88 19.08 -0.02
C LEU A 55 8.06 20.34 -0.89
N GLU A 56 8.64 20.20 -2.09
CA GLU A 56 8.86 21.32 -3.01
C GLU A 56 7.58 21.98 -3.53
N ILE A 57 6.50 21.20 -3.70
CA ILE A 57 5.22 21.74 -4.21
C ILE A 57 4.34 22.32 -3.10
N LEU A 58 4.62 22.01 -1.83
CA LEU A 58 3.82 22.48 -0.70
C LEU A 58 4.26 23.90 -0.29
N PRO A 59 3.32 24.83 -0.04
CA PRO A 59 3.65 26.18 0.37
C PRO A 59 4.36 26.19 1.74
N SER A 60 5.56 26.77 1.78
CA SER A 60 6.31 26.95 3.02
C SER A 60 5.58 27.94 3.93
N GLY A 61 5.23 27.51 5.15
CA GLY A 61 4.54 28.34 6.14
C GLY A 61 3.02 28.39 6.00
N SER A 62 2.41 27.41 5.32
CA SER A 62 0.95 27.23 5.37
C SER A 62 0.48 26.94 6.78
N GLU A 63 -0.57 27.63 7.21
CA GLU A 63 -1.22 27.35 8.50
C GLU A 63 -2.22 26.18 8.43
N ASN A 64 -2.69 25.83 7.24
CA ASN A 64 -3.58 24.70 7.01
C ASN A 64 -2.96 23.39 7.54
N VAL A 65 -3.67 22.75 8.47
CA VAL A 65 -3.21 21.53 9.17
C VAL A 65 -2.99 20.33 8.25
N ALA A 66 -3.78 20.18 7.18
CA ALA A 66 -3.60 19.10 6.22
C ALA A 66 -2.29 19.27 5.42
N VAL A 67 -1.93 20.50 5.04
CA VAL A 67 -0.64 20.80 4.39
C VAL A 67 0.52 20.45 5.33
N LYS A 68 0.44 20.86 6.61
CA LYS A 68 1.44 20.53 7.64
C LYS A 68 1.58 19.01 7.81
N ALA A 69 0.47 18.29 7.86
CA ALA A 69 0.46 16.83 8.00
C ALA A 69 1.07 16.11 6.79
N VAL A 70 0.77 16.52 5.55
CA VAL A 70 1.40 15.94 4.36
C VAL A 70 2.90 16.21 4.35
N ALA A 71 3.33 17.42 4.73
CA ALA A 71 4.74 17.76 4.82
C ALA A 71 5.46 16.94 5.90
N SER A 72 4.82 16.68 7.05
CA SER A 72 5.38 15.82 8.08
C SER A 72 5.48 14.36 7.62
N LEU A 73 4.43 13.81 6.99
CA LEU A 73 4.47 12.47 6.41
C LEU A 73 5.57 12.33 5.35
N ALA A 74 5.76 13.34 4.50
CA ALA A 74 6.84 13.35 3.52
C ALA A 74 8.23 13.30 4.19
N ARG A 75 8.43 14.05 5.28
CA ARG A 75 9.68 14.00 6.06
C ARG A 75 9.87 12.68 6.76
N TYR A 76 8.82 12.08 7.31
CA TYR A 76 8.87 10.74 7.89
C TYR A 76 9.32 9.69 6.86
N VAL A 77 8.68 9.67 5.68
CA VAL A 77 9.04 8.72 4.60
C VAL A 77 10.44 8.98 4.06
N GLY A 78 10.87 10.24 4.00
CA GLY A 78 12.20 10.64 3.53
C GLY A 78 13.29 10.68 4.59
N ALA A 79 13.02 10.23 5.82
CA ALA A 79 13.98 10.28 6.92
C ALA A 79 15.17 9.35 6.68
N GLU A 80 16.39 9.86 6.87
CA GLU A 80 17.63 9.07 6.68
C GLU A 80 18.09 8.38 7.97
N ASN A 81 17.52 8.78 9.11
CA ASN A 81 17.85 8.24 10.42
C ASN A 81 16.63 8.24 11.36
N THR A 82 16.76 7.50 12.48
CA THR A 82 15.69 7.34 13.47
C THR A 82 15.27 8.67 14.10
N THR A 83 16.20 9.60 14.35
CA THR A 83 15.88 10.88 14.99
C THR A 83 15.00 11.77 14.11
N GLU A 84 15.27 11.81 12.80
CA GLU A 84 14.41 12.51 11.84
C GLU A 84 13.02 11.88 11.73
N ALA A 85 12.96 10.54 11.71
CA ALA A 85 11.70 9.81 11.68
C ALA A 85 10.86 10.07 12.94
N GLU A 86 11.46 9.97 14.13
CA GLU A 86 10.82 10.27 15.42
C GLU A 86 10.33 11.71 15.48
N SER A 87 11.12 12.69 15.02
CA SER A 87 10.70 14.09 14.98
C SER A 87 9.45 14.30 14.13
N ALA A 88 9.36 13.66 12.96
CA ALA A 88 8.19 13.77 12.10
C ALA A 88 6.95 13.06 12.70
N LEU A 89 7.14 11.95 13.41
CA LEU A 89 6.07 11.27 14.15
C LEU A 89 5.52 12.14 15.27
N GLU A 90 6.38 12.76 16.08
CA GLU A 90 5.97 13.69 17.14
C GLU A 90 5.17 14.87 16.58
N GLU A 91 5.58 15.44 15.45
CA GLU A 91 4.81 16.51 14.81
C GLU A 91 3.43 16.04 14.34
N LEU A 92 3.29 14.79 13.90
CA LEU A 92 1.99 14.20 13.54
C LEU A 92 1.13 13.92 14.78
N ARG A 93 1.74 13.59 15.93
CA ARG A 93 1.04 13.48 17.22
C ARG A 93 0.50 14.84 17.66
N ASP A 94 1.34 15.87 17.61
CA ASP A 94 0.96 17.24 17.95
C ASP A 94 -0.21 17.72 17.06
N LEU A 95 -0.12 17.50 15.74
CA LEU A 95 -1.21 17.82 14.82
C LEU A 95 -2.49 17.03 15.10
N SER A 96 -2.37 15.76 15.50
CA SER A 96 -3.52 14.92 15.87
C SER A 96 -4.22 15.43 17.13
N VAL A 97 -3.48 16.02 18.06
CA VAL A 97 -4.06 16.71 19.23
C VAL A 97 -4.64 18.07 18.85
N GLU A 98 -3.95 18.81 17.97
CA GLU A 98 -4.39 20.15 17.51
C GLU A 98 -5.78 20.09 16.89
N ILE A 99 -6.04 19.15 15.98
CA ILE A 99 -7.32 19.02 15.26
C ILE A 99 -8.54 18.70 16.15
N GLU A 100 -8.33 18.26 17.39
CA GLU A 100 -9.40 18.04 18.38
C GLU A 100 -9.81 19.35 19.08
N GLY A 101 -9.05 20.43 18.90
CA GLY A 101 -9.38 21.77 19.38
C GLY A 101 -10.41 22.51 18.52
N ASP A 102 -11.05 23.53 19.10
CA ASP A 102 -12.07 24.34 18.43
C ASP A 102 -11.46 25.45 17.53
N ASP A 103 -10.19 25.84 17.75
CA ASP A 103 -9.53 27.01 17.14
C ASP A 103 -8.53 26.64 16.02
N VAL A 104 -8.84 25.62 15.21
CA VAL A 104 -7.91 25.08 14.20
C VAL A 104 -8.17 25.67 12.82
N GLU A 105 -7.11 26.03 12.11
CA GLU A 105 -7.19 26.48 10.72
C GLU A 105 -7.31 25.29 9.75
N GLY A 106 -8.55 24.97 9.40
CA GLY A 106 -8.92 23.91 8.46
C GLY A 106 -10.40 23.53 8.61
N ASP A 107 -10.96 22.86 7.60
CA ASP A 107 -12.31 22.30 7.71
C ASP A 107 -12.30 20.85 8.22
N GLU A 108 -13.47 20.23 8.38
CA GLU A 108 -13.57 18.85 8.85
C GLU A 108 -12.95 17.83 7.86
N VAL A 109 -12.82 18.17 6.58
CA VAL A 109 -12.13 17.35 5.58
C VAL A 109 -10.63 17.40 5.83
N ASP A 110 -10.08 18.59 6.09
CA ASP A 110 -8.67 18.77 6.45
C ASP A 110 -8.33 17.98 7.72
N LYS A 111 -9.15 18.09 8.77
CA LYS A 111 -8.97 17.33 10.02
C LYS A 111 -9.02 15.81 9.79
N SER A 112 -9.97 15.34 8.98
CA SER A 112 -10.06 13.92 8.62
C SER A 112 -8.80 13.44 7.89
N LEU A 113 -8.28 14.26 6.97
CA LEU A 113 -7.05 13.96 6.26
C LEU A 113 -5.83 13.93 7.20
N VAL A 114 -5.74 14.82 8.18
CA VAL A 114 -4.69 14.77 9.21
C VAL A 114 -4.70 13.41 9.93
N ARG A 115 -5.87 12.92 10.36
CA ARG A 115 -6.00 11.60 10.99
C ARG A 115 -5.51 10.47 10.08
N VAL A 116 -5.85 10.51 8.80
CA VAL A 116 -5.39 9.52 7.80
C VAL A 116 -3.87 9.55 7.65
N LEU A 117 -3.26 10.74 7.56
CA LEU A 117 -1.83 10.90 7.35
C LEU A 117 -1.02 10.52 8.60
N ALA A 118 -1.47 10.93 9.78
CA ALA A 118 -0.88 10.56 11.06
C ALA A 118 -0.98 9.05 11.29
N GLY A 119 -2.19 8.48 11.14
CA GLY A 119 -2.40 7.04 11.23
C GLY A 119 -1.55 6.25 10.23
N THR A 120 -1.29 6.80 9.03
CA THR A 120 -0.39 6.17 8.03
C THR A 120 1.03 6.11 8.55
N ALA A 121 1.54 7.19 9.16
CA ALA A 121 2.89 7.22 9.72
C ALA A 121 3.03 6.26 10.90
N PHE A 122 2.09 6.28 11.86
CA PHE A 122 2.08 5.40 13.03
C PHE A 122 2.00 3.92 12.62
N ALA A 123 1.12 3.57 11.67
CA ALA A 123 1.03 2.21 11.15
C ALA A 123 2.34 1.76 10.50
N ARG A 124 3.02 2.63 9.74
CA ARG A 124 4.34 2.35 9.15
C ARG A 124 5.45 2.24 10.19
N ALA A 125 5.35 2.96 11.30
CA ALA A 125 6.28 2.88 12.43
C ALA A 125 6.09 1.60 13.27
N GLY A 126 5.01 0.84 13.02
CA GLY A 126 4.64 -0.33 13.81
C GLY A 126 3.83 0.03 15.08
N GLU A 127 3.43 1.28 15.23
CA GLU A 127 2.63 1.80 16.34
C GLU A 127 1.13 1.55 16.09
N VAL A 128 0.77 0.27 16.06
CA VAL A 128 -0.56 -0.20 15.64
C VAL A 128 -1.70 0.38 16.48
N GLU A 129 -1.54 0.42 17.82
CA GLU A 129 -2.58 0.90 18.73
C GLU A 129 -2.84 2.40 18.51
N GLU A 130 -1.77 3.19 18.44
CA GLU A 130 -1.83 4.63 18.21
C GLU A 130 -2.40 4.98 16.84
N ALA A 131 -2.06 4.21 15.80
CA ALA A 131 -2.67 4.35 14.48
C ALA A 131 -4.20 4.15 14.54
N LEU A 132 -4.68 3.08 15.21
CA LEU A 132 -6.11 2.78 15.31
C LEU A 132 -6.86 3.80 16.18
N GLU A 133 -6.24 4.31 17.23
CA GLU A 133 -6.79 5.37 18.08
C GLU A 133 -6.94 6.67 17.29
N THR A 134 -5.88 7.10 16.61
CA THR A 134 -5.85 8.31 15.79
C THR A 134 -6.89 8.29 14.66
N LEU A 135 -7.04 7.14 14.00
CA LEU A 135 -8.00 6.99 12.89
C LEU A 135 -9.46 6.97 13.36
N GLY A 136 -9.71 6.64 14.62
CA GLY A 136 -11.04 6.49 15.19
C GLY A 136 -11.80 5.31 14.57
N THR A 137 -11.86 4.17 15.27
CA THR A 137 -12.43 2.94 14.70
C THR A 137 -13.91 3.03 14.33
N GLU A 138 -14.64 4.07 14.76
CA GLU A 138 -16.05 4.36 14.43
C GLU A 138 -16.22 5.51 13.42
N THR A 139 -15.15 5.91 12.73
CA THR A 139 -15.17 6.97 11.71
C THR A 139 -16.09 6.65 10.52
N GLU A 140 -16.65 7.72 9.94
CA GLU A 140 -17.36 7.74 8.65
C GLU A 140 -16.49 8.34 7.53
N ASP A 141 -15.17 8.44 7.73
CA ASP A 141 -14.20 8.75 6.67
C ASP A 141 -13.68 7.46 6.01
N LEU A 142 -13.89 7.32 4.70
CA LEU A 142 -13.58 6.09 3.98
C LEU A 142 -12.08 5.87 3.78
N GLU A 143 -11.26 6.93 3.73
CA GLU A 143 -9.80 6.81 3.69
C GLU A 143 -9.26 6.28 5.01
N ALA A 144 -9.76 6.76 6.14
CA ALA A 144 -9.44 6.22 7.46
C ALA A 144 -9.86 4.75 7.59
N VAL A 145 -11.07 4.40 7.12
CA VAL A 145 -11.53 3.00 7.09
C VAL A 145 -10.60 2.12 6.26
N ALA A 146 -10.16 2.58 5.09
CA ALA A 146 -9.25 1.83 4.24
C ALA A 146 -7.95 1.50 4.98
N LEU A 147 -7.40 2.47 5.71
CA LEU A 147 -6.19 2.26 6.49
C LEU A 147 -6.42 1.37 7.72
N ILE A 148 -7.53 1.54 8.44
CA ILE A 148 -7.91 0.65 9.55
C ILE A 148 -7.98 -0.81 9.07
N VAL A 149 -8.59 -1.06 7.90
CA VAL A 149 -8.65 -2.39 7.30
C VAL A 149 -7.24 -2.92 7.03
N GLN A 150 -6.36 -2.14 6.44
CA GLN A 150 -4.96 -2.54 6.20
C GLN A 150 -4.23 -2.90 7.50
N VAL A 151 -4.40 -2.08 8.55
CA VAL A 151 -3.82 -2.34 9.88
C VAL A 151 -4.36 -3.63 10.48
N TYR A 152 -5.67 -3.89 10.41
CA TYR A 152 -6.23 -5.15 10.89
C TYR A 152 -5.73 -6.37 10.11
N LEU A 153 -5.56 -6.25 8.80
CA LEU A 153 -5.01 -7.33 7.99
C LEU A 153 -3.54 -7.61 8.33
N SER A 154 -2.73 -6.56 8.57
CA SER A 154 -1.31 -6.72 8.91
C SER A 154 -1.07 -7.43 10.25
N ILE A 155 -2.01 -7.31 11.20
CA ILE A 155 -1.98 -8.02 12.49
C ILE A 155 -2.78 -9.33 12.48
N ASN A 156 -3.05 -9.89 11.31
CA ASN A 156 -3.78 -11.16 11.13
C ASN A 156 -5.19 -11.16 11.77
N ARG A 157 -5.92 -10.04 11.68
CA ARG A 157 -7.31 -9.87 12.14
C ARG A 157 -8.30 -9.58 11.00
N PRO A 158 -8.44 -10.50 10.01
CA PRO A 158 -9.39 -10.32 8.90
C PRO A 158 -10.85 -10.25 9.37
N ASP A 159 -11.16 -10.77 10.56
CA ASP A 159 -12.47 -10.65 11.19
C ASP A 159 -12.82 -9.19 11.52
N LEU A 160 -11.87 -8.41 12.03
CA LEU A 160 -12.07 -6.99 12.32
C LEU A 160 -12.11 -6.16 11.05
N ALA A 161 -11.24 -6.46 10.07
CA ALA A 161 -11.28 -5.83 8.76
C ALA A 161 -12.65 -6.00 8.09
N LYS A 162 -13.21 -7.21 8.10
CA LYS A 162 -14.54 -7.49 7.57
C LYS A 162 -15.63 -6.72 8.32
N LYS A 163 -15.55 -6.63 9.65
CA LYS A 163 -16.51 -5.85 10.45
C LYS A 163 -16.52 -4.37 10.05
N GLN A 164 -15.35 -3.78 9.80
CA GLN A 164 -15.23 -2.40 9.33
C GLN A 164 -15.86 -2.22 7.94
N PHE A 165 -15.51 -3.10 7.01
CA PHE A 165 -16.09 -3.11 5.67
C PHE A 165 -17.62 -3.19 5.70
N ASP A 166 -18.19 -4.14 6.45
CA ASP A 166 -19.63 -4.36 6.56
C ASP A 166 -20.37 -3.14 7.16
N ARG A 167 -19.71 -2.36 8.05
CA ARG A 167 -20.28 -1.11 8.58
C ARG A 167 -20.40 -0.04 7.48
N CYS A 168 -19.39 0.08 6.63
CA CYS A 168 -19.29 1.15 5.64
C CYS A 168 -20.22 0.95 4.44
N LYS A 169 -20.62 -0.30 4.13
CA LYS A 169 -21.58 -0.59 3.06
C LYS A 169 -22.90 0.19 3.19
N ARG A 170 -23.27 0.61 4.40
CA ARG A 170 -24.52 1.33 4.65
C ARG A 170 -24.54 2.76 4.10
N TRP A 171 -23.36 3.36 3.87
CA TRP A 171 -23.23 4.76 3.48
C TRP A 171 -22.25 5.01 2.31
N ALA A 172 -21.44 4.02 1.92
CA ALA A 172 -20.47 4.12 0.82
C ALA A 172 -20.58 2.99 -0.23
N GLU A 173 -21.75 2.35 -0.38
CA GLU A 173 -21.93 1.14 -1.20
C GLU A 173 -21.36 1.24 -2.63
N ASP A 174 -21.51 2.40 -3.27
CA ASP A 174 -21.07 2.66 -4.65
C ASP A 174 -19.67 3.31 -4.75
N ASP A 175 -18.95 3.50 -3.64
CA ASP A 175 -17.64 4.16 -3.65
C ASP A 175 -16.54 3.21 -4.13
N LEU A 176 -15.73 3.68 -5.09
CA LEU A 176 -14.60 2.93 -5.65
C LEU A 176 -13.59 2.48 -4.58
N LEU A 177 -13.35 3.31 -3.56
CA LEU A 177 -12.45 2.95 -2.47
C LEU A 177 -13.04 1.82 -1.61
N LEU A 178 -14.36 1.75 -1.45
CA LEU A 178 -15.01 0.65 -0.75
C LEU A 178 -14.84 -0.67 -1.53
N GLN A 179 -14.93 -0.62 -2.86
CA GLN A 179 -14.66 -1.79 -3.71
C GLN A 179 -13.19 -2.25 -3.60
N LEU A 180 -12.24 -1.32 -3.54
CA LEU A 180 -10.82 -1.63 -3.32
C LEU A 180 -10.59 -2.25 -1.92
N ILE A 181 -11.28 -1.76 -0.89
CA ILE A 181 -11.27 -2.35 0.46
C ILE A 181 -11.76 -3.80 0.40
N GLU A 182 -12.88 -4.08 -0.27
CA GLU A 182 -13.39 -5.45 -0.42
C GLU A 182 -12.37 -6.35 -1.13
N SER A 183 -11.79 -5.85 -2.23
CA SER A 183 -10.77 -6.55 -3.01
C SER A 183 -9.55 -6.92 -2.16
N THR A 184 -9.07 -6.00 -1.32
CA THR A 184 -7.95 -6.19 -0.40
C THR A 184 -8.24 -7.28 0.63
N ILE A 185 -9.42 -7.25 1.25
CA ILE A 185 -9.86 -8.31 2.18
C ILE A 185 -9.93 -9.65 1.43
N GLY A 186 -10.43 -9.65 0.19
CA GLY A 186 -10.46 -10.82 -0.69
C GLY A 186 -9.08 -11.44 -0.94
N LEU A 187 -8.07 -10.61 -1.23
CA LEU A 187 -6.69 -11.05 -1.43
C LEU A 187 -6.12 -11.79 -0.23
N VAL A 188 -6.33 -11.26 0.98
CA VAL A 188 -5.76 -11.86 2.21
C VAL A 188 -6.52 -13.13 2.62
N THR A 189 -7.84 -13.16 2.41
CA THR A 189 -8.69 -14.24 2.93
C THR A 189 -8.94 -15.39 1.96
N GLY A 190 -8.67 -15.21 0.67
CA GLY A 190 -9.03 -16.19 -0.36
C GLY A 190 -10.54 -16.32 -0.60
N LYS A 191 -11.32 -15.33 -0.17
CA LYS A 191 -12.79 -15.31 -0.29
C LYS A 191 -13.21 -15.54 -1.74
N ASP A 192 -14.19 -16.42 -1.93
CA ASP A 192 -14.79 -16.75 -3.24
C ASP A 192 -13.76 -17.10 -4.32
N SER A 193 -12.66 -17.78 -3.94
CA SER A 193 -11.55 -18.10 -4.83
C SER A 193 -11.02 -16.87 -5.58
N TYR A 194 -10.98 -15.73 -4.89
CA TYR A 194 -10.53 -14.44 -5.41
C TYR A 194 -11.38 -13.89 -6.57
N ALA A 195 -12.61 -14.37 -6.79
CA ALA A 195 -13.43 -13.99 -7.94
C ALA A 195 -13.79 -12.49 -7.97
N ASN A 196 -14.17 -11.91 -6.83
CA ASN A 196 -14.48 -10.48 -6.72
C ASN A 196 -13.22 -9.63 -6.96
N THR A 197 -12.11 -9.99 -6.33
CA THR A 197 -10.80 -9.35 -6.52
C THR A 197 -10.36 -9.38 -7.99
N ALA A 198 -10.48 -10.53 -8.65
CA ALA A 198 -10.12 -10.68 -10.06
C ALA A 198 -11.01 -9.82 -10.97
N SER A 199 -12.31 -9.79 -10.71
CA SER A 199 -13.26 -8.95 -11.44
C SER A 199 -12.95 -7.47 -11.27
N PHE A 200 -12.69 -7.02 -10.04
CA PHE A 200 -12.36 -5.64 -9.72
C PHE A 200 -11.14 -5.16 -10.52
N TYR A 201 -9.99 -5.84 -10.40
CA TYR A 201 -8.79 -5.40 -11.12
C TYR A 201 -8.92 -5.54 -12.64
N THR A 202 -9.68 -6.51 -13.14
CA THR A 202 -9.96 -6.64 -14.58
C THR A 202 -10.79 -5.46 -15.10
N GLU A 203 -11.81 -5.05 -14.36
CA GLU A 203 -12.64 -3.89 -14.70
C GLU A 203 -11.81 -2.61 -14.69
N GLN A 204 -11.01 -2.37 -13.65
CA GLN A 204 -10.21 -1.14 -13.56
C GLN A 204 -9.14 -1.06 -14.65
N LEU A 205 -8.54 -2.19 -15.05
CA LEU A 205 -7.63 -2.24 -16.21
C LEU A 205 -8.32 -2.05 -17.55
N GLY A 206 -9.63 -2.29 -17.63
CA GLY A 206 -10.44 -2.02 -18.82
C GLY A 206 -10.71 -0.54 -19.05
N ASN A 207 -10.38 0.34 -18.09
CA ASN A 207 -10.61 1.78 -18.20
C ASN A 207 -9.56 2.45 -19.13
N PRO A 208 -9.95 2.95 -20.31
CA PRO A 208 -9.00 3.51 -21.28
C PRO A 208 -8.42 4.87 -20.88
N SER A 209 -8.99 5.54 -19.87
CA SER A 209 -8.51 6.86 -19.40
C SER A 209 -7.52 6.77 -18.24
N LEU A 210 -7.16 5.56 -17.80
CA LEU A 210 -6.29 5.33 -16.65
C LEU A 210 -5.21 4.30 -16.99
N THR A 211 -3.98 4.62 -16.62
CA THR A 211 -2.85 3.68 -16.69
C THR A 211 -2.21 3.59 -15.31
N SER A 212 -2.14 2.38 -14.76
CA SER A 212 -1.58 2.11 -13.45
C SER A 212 -0.86 0.76 -13.46
N PRO A 213 0.49 0.73 -13.41
CA PRO A 213 1.25 -0.52 -13.30
C PRO A 213 0.90 -1.28 -12.02
N HIS A 214 0.46 -0.58 -10.98
CA HIS A 214 -0.02 -1.20 -9.75
C HIS A 214 -1.23 -2.11 -10.02
N LEU A 215 -2.20 -1.69 -10.84
CA LEU A 215 -3.37 -2.53 -11.17
C LEU A 215 -2.97 -3.81 -11.91
N LEU A 216 -1.99 -3.74 -12.82
CA LEU A 216 -1.42 -4.91 -13.49
C LEU A 216 -0.75 -5.83 -12.47
N THR A 217 0.04 -5.28 -11.57
CA THR A 217 0.70 -6.03 -10.48
C THR A 217 -0.33 -6.72 -9.58
N SER A 218 -1.37 -6.01 -9.13
CA SER A 218 -2.41 -6.57 -8.28
C SER A 218 -3.21 -7.67 -8.98
N ARG A 219 -3.52 -7.52 -10.28
CA ARG A 219 -4.15 -8.58 -11.07
C ARG A 219 -3.21 -9.78 -11.23
N GLY A 220 -1.93 -9.54 -11.49
CA GLY A 220 -0.89 -10.56 -11.53
C GLY A 220 -0.81 -11.38 -10.24
N VAL A 221 -0.76 -10.72 -9.09
CA VAL A 221 -0.81 -11.38 -7.76
C VAL A 221 -2.10 -12.18 -7.59
N THR A 222 -3.25 -11.62 -7.98
CA THR A 222 -4.54 -12.32 -7.94
C THR A 222 -4.51 -13.59 -8.78
N ARG A 223 -3.92 -13.55 -9.98
CA ARG A 223 -3.76 -14.70 -10.88
C ARG A 223 -2.80 -15.74 -10.32
N ILE A 224 -1.70 -15.34 -9.69
CA ILE A 224 -0.80 -16.25 -8.95
C ILE A 224 -1.59 -17.03 -7.90
N LEU A 225 -2.38 -16.33 -7.08
CA LEU A 225 -3.18 -16.93 -6.01
C LEU A 225 -4.27 -17.89 -6.54
N ARG A 226 -4.69 -17.71 -7.80
CA ARG A 226 -5.64 -18.59 -8.51
C ARG A 226 -4.96 -19.73 -9.28
N GLY A 227 -3.63 -19.78 -9.32
CA GLY A 227 -2.86 -20.76 -10.09
C GLY A 227 -2.77 -20.46 -11.59
N GLU A 228 -3.17 -19.26 -12.02
CA GLU A 228 -3.14 -18.78 -13.41
C GLU A 228 -1.75 -18.18 -13.72
N ILE A 229 -0.71 -19.01 -13.62
CA ILE A 229 0.69 -18.57 -13.53
C ILE A 229 1.20 -17.88 -14.81
N GLN A 230 0.81 -18.35 -16.00
CA GLN A 230 1.27 -17.77 -17.26
C GLN A 230 0.61 -16.43 -17.54
N GLU A 231 -0.69 -16.31 -17.23
CA GLU A 231 -1.46 -15.08 -17.31
C GLU A 231 -0.97 -14.05 -16.28
N ALA A 232 -0.55 -14.50 -15.09
CA ALA A 232 0.10 -13.64 -14.11
C ALA A 232 1.42 -13.08 -14.63
N LYS A 233 2.27 -13.94 -15.22
CA LYS A 233 3.53 -13.52 -15.81
C LYS A 233 3.33 -12.40 -16.84
N SER A 234 2.34 -12.55 -17.72
CA SER A 234 2.03 -11.54 -18.74
C SER A 234 1.68 -10.17 -18.14
N ASP A 235 0.85 -10.14 -17.07
CA ASP A 235 0.50 -8.88 -16.40
C ASP A 235 1.72 -8.23 -15.74
N LEU A 236 2.59 -9.05 -15.14
CA LEU A 236 3.77 -8.57 -14.43
C LEU A 236 4.86 -8.09 -15.40
N ASP A 237 5.03 -8.73 -16.56
CA ASP A 237 5.90 -8.24 -17.62
C ASP A 237 5.42 -6.84 -18.08
N GLU A 238 4.14 -6.67 -18.37
CA GLU A 238 3.57 -5.37 -18.78
C GLU A 238 3.71 -4.32 -17.67
N SER A 239 3.52 -4.69 -16.41
CA SER A 239 3.73 -3.81 -15.27
C SER A 239 5.18 -3.30 -15.21
N LEU A 240 6.16 -4.21 -15.33
CA LEU A 240 7.59 -3.87 -15.30
C LEU A 240 8.05 -3.09 -16.53
N GLU A 241 7.37 -3.24 -17.67
CA GLU A 241 7.57 -2.38 -18.84
C GLU A 241 7.12 -0.93 -18.56
N GLN A 242 5.99 -0.75 -17.88
CA GLN A 242 5.46 0.56 -17.49
C GLN A 242 6.22 1.19 -16.29
N GLN A 243 6.73 0.36 -15.39
CA GLN A 243 7.46 0.77 -14.20
C GLN A 243 8.56 -0.23 -13.82
N LYS A 244 9.77 0.05 -14.32
CA LYS A 244 10.98 -0.72 -13.96
C LYS A 244 11.35 -0.49 -12.49
N GLY A 245 11.84 -1.53 -11.82
CA GLY A 245 12.36 -1.43 -10.45
C GLY A 245 11.30 -1.38 -9.35
N ASP A 246 10.03 -1.61 -9.71
CA ASP A 246 8.91 -1.74 -8.77
C ASP A 246 9.11 -3.00 -7.92
N ALA A 247 9.33 -2.84 -6.62
CA ALA A 247 9.73 -3.95 -5.76
C ALA A 247 8.63 -5.02 -5.65
N GLU A 248 7.38 -4.59 -5.68
CA GLU A 248 6.18 -5.39 -5.54
C GLU A 248 5.91 -6.20 -6.81
N ALA A 249 6.04 -5.59 -7.99
CA ALA A 249 5.97 -6.30 -9.26
C ALA A 249 7.13 -7.29 -9.43
N GLU A 250 8.36 -6.90 -9.06
CA GLU A 250 9.53 -7.80 -9.10
C GLU A 250 9.35 -8.98 -8.14
N ALA A 251 8.86 -8.76 -6.92
CA ALA A 251 8.57 -9.80 -5.95
C ALA A 251 7.52 -10.79 -6.48
N ALA A 252 6.40 -10.28 -7.01
CA ALA A 252 5.37 -11.11 -7.62
C ALA A 252 5.91 -11.90 -8.83
N TYR A 253 6.80 -11.30 -9.62
CA TYR A 253 7.43 -11.96 -10.76
C TYR A 253 8.32 -13.12 -10.33
N VAL A 254 9.10 -12.95 -9.25
CA VAL A 254 9.89 -14.04 -8.66
C VAL A 254 9.01 -15.20 -8.21
N VAL A 255 7.88 -14.90 -7.56
CA VAL A 255 6.93 -15.94 -7.14
C VAL A 255 6.37 -16.69 -8.35
N ALA A 256 5.92 -15.97 -9.39
CA ALA A 256 5.44 -16.60 -10.63
C ALA A 256 6.52 -17.47 -11.29
N ALA A 257 7.74 -16.96 -11.42
CA ALA A 257 8.88 -17.70 -11.96
C ALA A 257 9.13 -19.01 -11.21
N THR A 258 9.13 -18.96 -9.87
CA THR A 258 9.32 -20.13 -9.00
C THR A 258 8.19 -21.16 -9.12
N LEU A 259 6.97 -20.69 -9.40
CA LEU A 259 5.79 -21.54 -9.61
C LEU A 259 5.67 -22.09 -11.05
N GLY A 260 6.71 -21.95 -11.87
CA GLY A 260 6.78 -22.54 -13.20
C GLY A 260 6.43 -21.59 -14.35
N ALA A 261 6.44 -20.28 -14.11
CA ALA A 261 6.40 -19.32 -15.21
C ALA A 261 7.68 -19.34 -16.06
N LEU A 262 8.81 -19.72 -15.45
CA LEU A 262 10.13 -19.84 -16.07
C LEU A 262 10.78 -21.18 -15.74
N SER A 263 11.92 -21.48 -16.37
CA SER A 263 12.72 -22.64 -15.98
C SER A 263 13.35 -22.44 -14.59
N LYS A 264 13.64 -23.53 -13.88
CA LYS A 264 14.23 -23.45 -12.54
C LYS A 264 15.53 -22.61 -12.48
N PRO A 265 16.51 -22.76 -13.39
CA PRO A 265 17.71 -21.92 -13.36
C PRO A 265 17.43 -20.43 -13.52
N GLU A 266 16.47 -20.06 -14.37
CA GLU A 266 16.07 -18.65 -14.57
C GLU A 266 15.38 -18.10 -13.32
N ALA A 267 14.51 -18.90 -12.68
CA ALA A 267 13.86 -18.53 -11.43
C ALA A 267 14.88 -18.34 -10.28
N ASP A 268 15.87 -19.22 -10.17
CA ASP A 268 16.93 -19.15 -9.17
C ASP A 268 17.82 -17.89 -9.36
N GLU A 269 18.14 -17.54 -10.61
CA GLU A 269 18.87 -16.30 -10.95
C GLU A 269 18.06 -15.06 -10.60
N LEU A 270 16.77 -15.04 -10.97
CA LEU A 270 15.86 -13.94 -10.69
C LEU A 270 15.70 -13.71 -9.18
N TRP A 271 15.51 -14.77 -8.38
CA TRP A 271 15.47 -14.69 -6.93
C TRP A 271 16.77 -14.14 -6.34
N SER A 272 17.92 -14.65 -6.80
CA SER A 272 19.23 -14.22 -6.31
C SER A 272 19.44 -12.73 -6.54
N LYS A 273 19.07 -12.24 -7.73
CA LYS A 273 19.10 -10.81 -8.06
C LYS A 273 18.18 -10.01 -7.13
N PHE A 274 16.91 -10.39 -7.04
CA PHE A 274 15.92 -9.69 -6.21
C PHE A 274 16.34 -9.61 -4.74
N ALA A 275 16.77 -10.72 -4.14
CA ALA A 275 17.23 -10.75 -2.76
C ALA A 275 18.45 -9.86 -2.51
N SER A 276 19.33 -9.70 -3.50
CA SER A 276 20.49 -8.82 -3.41
C SER A 276 20.14 -7.34 -3.55
N GLU A 277 19.19 -6.99 -4.41
CA GLU A 277 18.80 -5.61 -4.69
C GLU A 277 17.79 -5.07 -3.67
N LYS A 278 16.97 -5.96 -3.08
CA LYS A 278 15.87 -5.61 -2.15
C LYS A 278 15.95 -6.44 -0.84
N PRO A 279 17.07 -6.39 -0.08
CA PRO A 279 17.30 -7.27 1.06
C PRO A 279 16.31 -7.08 2.22
N THR A 280 15.65 -5.92 2.29
CA THR A 280 14.66 -5.58 3.33
C THR A 280 13.22 -5.83 2.89
N HIS A 281 12.98 -6.30 1.66
CA HIS A 281 11.63 -6.57 1.21
C HIS A 281 11.00 -7.72 2.02
N PRO A 282 9.70 -7.64 2.41
CA PRO A 282 9.07 -8.65 3.25
C PRO A 282 9.22 -10.10 2.77
N LEU A 283 9.16 -10.34 1.45
CA LEU A 283 9.40 -11.66 0.86
C LEU A 283 10.81 -12.21 1.19
N VAL A 284 11.84 -11.37 1.12
CA VAL A 284 13.23 -11.77 1.38
C VAL A 284 13.41 -12.09 2.86
N LEU A 285 12.88 -11.23 3.73
CA LEU A 285 12.95 -11.40 5.18
C LEU A 285 12.20 -12.66 5.62
N ASP A 286 10.99 -12.92 5.10
CA ASP A 286 10.22 -14.12 5.46
C ASP A 286 10.96 -15.39 5.00
N VAL A 287 11.45 -15.45 3.75
CA VAL A 287 12.20 -16.63 3.26
C VAL A 287 13.46 -16.87 4.09
N ALA A 288 14.23 -15.82 4.41
CA ALA A 288 15.40 -15.94 5.26
C ALA A 288 15.04 -16.47 6.66
N GLN A 289 13.99 -15.93 7.28
CA GLN A 289 13.51 -16.41 8.57
C GLN A 289 13.07 -17.88 8.52
N LYS A 290 12.37 -18.31 7.46
CA LYS A 290 11.97 -19.72 7.29
C LYS A 290 13.18 -20.65 7.08
N ALA A 291 14.21 -20.19 6.38
CA ALA A 291 15.45 -20.94 6.22
C ALA A 291 16.14 -21.16 7.57
N ASP A 292 16.27 -20.10 8.37
CA ASP A 292 16.86 -20.20 9.72
C ASP A 292 16.04 -21.13 10.62
N MET A 293 14.70 -21.05 10.58
CA MET A 293 13.82 -21.95 11.31
C MET A 293 14.01 -23.41 10.88
N PHE A 294 14.15 -23.67 9.57
CA PHE A 294 14.40 -25.01 9.06
C PHE A 294 15.71 -25.59 9.60
N ASP A 295 16.80 -24.83 9.56
CA ASP A 295 18.11 -25.27 10.06
C ASP A 295 18.08 -25.55 11.57
N GLN A 296 17.39 -24.70 12.35
CA GLN A 296 17.18 -24.92 13.78
C GLN A 296 16.41 -26.22 14.07
N PHE A 297 15.34 -26.49 13.31
CA PHE A 297 14.60 -27.74 13.47
C PHE A 297 15.41 -28.95 13.01
N ALA A 298 16.08 -28.87 11.86
CA ALA A 298 16.91 -29.95 11.33
C ALA A 298 18.00 -30.36 12.33
N ALA A 299 18.63 -29.40 13.02
CA ALA A 299 19.62 -29.66 14.07
C ALA A 299 19.06 -30.44 15.28
N THR A 300 17.74 -30.42 15.49
CA THR A 300 17.07 -31.18 16.56
C THR A 300 16.91 -32.66 16.20
N TYR A 301 16.96 -33.01 14.91
CA TYR A 301 16.79 -34.39 14.44
C TYR A 301 18.14 -35.02 14.07
N THR A 302 18.49 -36.12 14.75
CA THR A 302 19.64 -36.94 14.36
C THR A 302 19.27 -37.80 13.15
N VAL A 303 20.00 -37.68 12.05
CA VAL A 303 19.84 -38.56 10.88
C VAL A 303 20.25 -39.99 11.28
N PRO A 304 19.33 -40.98 11.23
CA PRO A 304 19.69 -42.37 11.50
C PRO A 304 20.74 -42.85 10.50
N PRO A 305 21.71 -43.69 10.91
CA PRO A 305 22.66 -44.25 9.98
C PRO A 305 21.92 -45.00 8.85
N PRO A 306 22.35 -44.86 7.59
CA PRO A 306 21.74 -45.57 6.48
C PRO A 306 21.79 -47.08 6.75
N ALA A 307 20.69 -47.78 6.45
CA ALA A 307 20.57 -49.21 6.68
C ALA A 307 21.76 -49.93 6.01
N ALA A 308 22.57 -50.64 6.81
CA ALA A 308 23.69 -51.41 6.29
C ALA A 308 23.17 -52.41 5.27
N SER A 309 23.65 -52.31 4.03
CA SER A 309 23.39 -53.31 3.00
C SER A 309 23.98 -54.63 3.49
N VAL A 310 23.10 -55.54 3.89
CA VAL A 310 23.49 -56.93 4.18
C VAL A 310 23.98 -57.51 2.85
N SER A 311 25.29 -57.60 2.71
CA SER A 311 25.94 -58.26 1.58
C SER A 311 25.69 -59.75 1.77
N ALA A 312 24.97 -60.36 0.81
CA ALA A 312 24.77 -61.81 0.73
C ALA A 312 26.01 -62.49 0.16
#